data_AF-A0A526VFK3-F1
#
_entry.id   AF-A0A526VFK3-F1
#
_cell.length_a   1.000
_cell.length_b   1.000
_cell.length_c   1.000
_cell.angle_alpha   90.00
_cell.angle_beta   90.00
_cell.angle_gamma   90.00
#
_symmetry.space_group_name_H-M   'P 1'
#
loop_
_entity.id
_entity.type
_entity.pdbx_description
1 polymer ?
#
loop_
_entity_poly.entity_id
_entity_poly.type
_entity_poly.pdbx_seq_one_letter_code
_entity_poly.pdbx_strand_id
1 'polypeptide(L)'
;MSVVFMEIEYDDHTLVTTAAHELIACMEFDFQSKQVFEVGNIRTFMQHLVCPFPGKRTEKYPSILVRAYINVVSTLLERGEKSMSLLPFLKLLLTNGPLSLLIELNEDEAGCWLVSLPEFERRYQFQINARIPNAE
;
A
#
# COMPACT_ATOMS: atom_id res chain seq x y z
N MET A 1 1.51 14.30 16.89
CA MET A 1 2.53 13.40 17.46
C MET A 1 3.16 12.69 16.27
N SER A 2 4.41 13.00 15.91
CA SER A 2 5.06 12.37 14.74
C SER A 2 5.49 10.96 15.14
N VAL A 3 5.01 9.94 14.41
CA VAL A 3 5.42 8.55 14.63
C VAL A 3 6.70 8.33 13.84
N VAL A 4 7.80 8.06 14.54
CA VAL A 4 9.09 7.76 13.91
C VAL A 4 9.17 6.25 13.71
N PHE A 5 9.20 5.80 12.46
CA PHE A 5 9.36 4.39 12.09
C PHE A 5 10.82 4.09 11.81
N MET A 6 11.34 3.02 12.40
CA MET A 6 12.69 2.54 12.13
C MET A 6 12.60 1.34 11.19
N GLU A 7 12.72 1.60 9.89
CA GLU A 7 12.79 0.53 8.87
C GLU A 7 14.19 -0.11 8.91
N ILE A 8 14.23 -1.44 8.93
CA ILE A 8 15.48 -2.19 8.68
C ILE A 8 15.37 -2.74 7.27
N GLU A 9 16.00 -2.05 6.33
CA GLU A 9 16.02 -2.39 4.91
C GLU A 9 17.12 -3.40 4.59
N TYR A 10 16.77 -4.39 3.77
CA TYR A 10 17.66 -5.40 3.22
C TYR A 10 17.27 -5.64 1.75
N ASP A 11 18.11 -5.23 0.79
CA ASP A 11 17.96 -5.54 -0.64
C ASP A 11 16.52 -5.32 -1.17
N ASP A 12 16.01 -4.09 -1.11
CA ASP A 12 14.63 -3.68 -1.49
C ASP A 12 13.49 -4.33 -0.68
N HIS A 13 13.82 -5.04 0.40
CA HIS A 13 12.85 -5.66 1.31
C HIS A 13 12.99 -5.12 2.74
N THR A 14 11.87 -5.02 3.44
CA THR A 14 11.80 -4.70 4.86
C THR A 14 11.37 -5.95 5.61
N LEU A 15 12.00 -6.23 6.75
CA LEU A 15 11.56 -7.30 7.63
C LEU A 15 10.30 -6.86 8.39
N VAL A 16 9.21 -7.58 8.17
CA VAL A 16 7.94 -7.39 8.87
C VAL A 16 7.70 -8.58 9.81
N THR A 17 6.91 -8.41 10.86
CA THR A 17 6.55 -9.58 11.69
C THR A 17 5.60 -10.51 10.94
N THR A 18 5.62 -11.81 11.21
CA THR A 18 4.67 -12.77 10.60
C THR A 18 3.21 -12.33 10.77
N ALA A 19 2.87 -11.74 11.92
CA ALA A 19 1.52 -11.20 12.17
C ALA A 19 1.17 -10.02 11.24
N ALA A 20 2.12 -9.15 10.90
CA ALA A 20 1.86 -8.11 9.89
C ALA A 20 1.69 -8.69 8.51
N HIS A 21 2.47 -9.72 8.15
CA HIS A 21 2.29 -10.42 6.89
C HIS A 21 0.89 -11.04 6.76
N GLU A 22 0.40 -11.71 7.82
CA GLU A 22 -0.97 -12.24 7.87
C GLU A 22 -2.02 -11.13 7.75
N LEU A 23 -1.84 -10.01 8.45
CA LEU A 23 -2.75 -8.87 8.35
C LEU A 23 -2.75 -8.26 6.95
N ILE A 24 -1.61 -8.18 6.27
CA ILE A 24 -1.54 -7.73 4.87
C ILE A 24 -2.28 -8.68 3.95
N ALA A 25 -2.13 -9.99 4.12
CA ALA A 25 -2.87 -10.98 3.34
C ALA A 25 -4.39 -10.85 3.54
N CYS A 26 -4.86 -10.57 4.76
CA CYS A 26 -6.27 -10.27 5.01
C CYS A 26 -6.73 -9.00 4.28
N MET A 27 -5.93 -7.93 4.30
CA MET A 27 -6.25 -6.69 3.60
C MET A 27 -6.31 -6.88 2.07
N GLU A 28 -5.43 -7.70 1.51
CA GLU A 28 -5.48 -8.06 0.08
C GLU A 28 -6.80 -8.78 -0.26
N PHE A 29 -7.27 -9.68 0.60
CA PHE A 29 -8.56 -10.34 0.44
C PHE A 29 -9.75 -9.36 0.52
N ASP A 30 -9.73 -8.44 1.49
CA ASP A 30 -10.75 -7.39 1.61
C ASP A 30 -10.76 -6.47 0.38
N PHE A 31 -9.59 -6.13 -0.16
CA PHE A 31 -9.49 -5.38 -1.41
C PHE A 31 -10.13 -6.11 -2.59
N GLN A 32 -9.87 -7.40 -2.74
CA GLN A 32 -10.44 -8.20 -3.83
C GLN A 32 -11.96 -8.34 -3.72
N SER A 33 -12.48 -8.47 -2.48
CA SER A 33 -13.90 -8.75 -2.25
C SER A 33 -14.78 -7.50 -2.11
N LYS A 34 -14.27 -6.44 -1.47
CA LYS A 34 -15.03 -5.23 -1.11
C LYS A 34 -14.52 -3.97 -1.80
N GLN A 35 -13.34 -4.00 -2.44
CA GLN A 35 -12.67 -2.83 -3.05
C GLN A 35 -12.38 -1.69 -2.05
N VAL A 36 -12.22 -2.05 -0.77
CA VAL A 36 -11.93 -1.13 0.33
C VAL A 36 -10.74 -1.69 1.09
N PHE A 37 -9.78 -0.82 1.39
CA PHE A 37 -8.73 -1.10 2.34
C PHE A 37 -9.30 -0.98 3.75
N GLU A 38 -9.40 -2.09 4.49
CA GLU A 38 -9.90 -2.09 5.86
C GLU A 38 -8.79 -2.52 6.82
N VAL A 39 -8.56 -1.72 7.86
CA VAL A 39 -7.56 -2.03 8.89
C VAL A 39 -8.29 -2.21 10.21
N GLY A 40 -8.34 -3.43 10.71
CA GLY A 40 -9.06 -3.76 11.95
C GLY A 40 -8.61 -2.91 13.15
N ASN A 41 -7.47 -3.26 13.75
CA ASN A 41 -6.84 -2.43 14.78
C ASN A 41 -5.58 -1.79 14.22
N ILE A 42 -5.71 -0.53 13.77
CA ILE A 42 -4.63 0.24 13.18
C ILE A 42 -3.39 0.28 14.08
N ARG A 43 -3.56 0.48 15.40
CA ARG A 43 -2.43 0.55 16.33
C ARG A 43 -1.70 -0.79 16.40
N THR A 44 -2.44 -1.89 16.47
CA THR A 44 -1.87 -3.25 16.44
C THR A 44 -1.17 -3.50 15.11
N PHE A 45 -1.78 -3.16 13.98
CA PHE A 45 -1.16 -3.30 12.66
C PHE A 45 0.20 -2.60 12.60
N MET A 46 0.28 -1.33 13.00
CA MET A 46 1.53 -0.57 12.99
C MET A 46 2.60 -1.16 13.93
N GLN A 47 2.21 -1.71 15.08
CA GLN A 47 3.13 -2.40 16.00
C GLN A 47 3.72 -3.69 15.42
N HIS A 48 3.02 -4.32 14.47
CA HIS A 48 3.45 -5.54 13.80
C HIS A 48 4.18 -5.27 12.48
N LEU A 49 3.87 -4.15 11.82
CA LEU A 49 4.33 -3.84 10.47
C LEU A 49 5.85 -3.68 10.39
N VAL A 50 6.45 -3.14 11.44
CA VAL A 50 7.89 -3.03 11.59
C VAL A 50 8.31 -3.92 12.75
N CYS A 51 9.54 -4.46 12.73
CA CYS A 51 10.05 -5.33 13.80
C CYS A 51 10.86 -4.55 14.85
N PRO A 52 10.27 -4.06 15.95
CA PRO A 52 11.03 -3.39 17.01
C PRO A 52 11.69 -4.36 18.01
N PHE A 53 11.50 -5.68 17.91
CA PHE A 53 11.95 -6.63 18.94
C PHE A 53 12.76 -7.80 18.37
N PRO A 54 13.96 -8.06 18.92
CA PRO A 54 14.70 -9.29 18.66
C PRO A 54 13.90 -10.53 19.10
N GLY A 55 13.81 -11.55 18.25
CA GLY A 55 13.23 -12.86 18.59
C GLY A 55 11.81 -13.13 18.10
N LYS A 56 11.16 -12.18 17.42
CA LYS A 56 9.92 -12.47 16.69
C LYS A 56 10.23 -13.14 15.34
N ARG A 57 9.35 -14.04 14.90
CA ARG A 57 9.39 -14.54 13.52
C ARG A 57 9.10 -13.37 12.57
N THR A 58 9.93 -13.26 11.53
CA THR A 58 9.88 -12.19 10.54
C THR A 58 9.82 -12.76 9.14
N GLU A 59 9.14 -12.04 8.27
CA GLU A 59 9.07 -12.32 6.84
C GLU A 59 9.70 -11.17 6.06
N LYS A 60 10.30 -11.47 4.92
CA LYS A 60 10.75 -10.43 3.97
C LYS A 60 9.54 -9.93 3.20
N TYR A 61 9.38 -8.61 3.11
CA TYR A 61 8.30 -7.99 2.36
C TYR A 61 8.86 -6.83 1.51
N PRO A 62 8.36 -6.57 0.30
CA PRO A 62 8.86 -5.46 -0.51
C PRO A 62 8.76 -4.10 0.22
N SER A 63 9.89 -3.40 0.38
CA SER A 63 9.96 -2.16 1.17
C SER A 63 9.00 -1.08 0.66
N ILE A 64 8.82 -1.01 -0.65
CA ILE A 64 7.87 -0.08 -1.28
C ILE A 64 6.43 -0.29 -0.81
N LEU A 65 6.03 -1.56 -0.63
CA LEU A 65 4.69 -1.89 -0.14
C LEU A 65 4.59 -1.60 1.35
N VAL A 66 5.62 -1.91 2.14
CA VAL A 66 5.64 -1.57 3.57
C VAL A 66 5.48 -0.07 3.79
N ARG A 67 6.23 0.77 3.04
CA ARG A 67 6.10 2.24 3.09
C ARG A 67 4.73 2.71 2.66
N ALA A 68 4.16 2.12 1.60
CA ALA A 68 2.81 2.43 1.16
C ALA A 68 1.78 2.15 2.27
N TYR A 69 1.85 0.98 2.90
CA TYR A 69 0.97 0.62 4.02
C TYR A 69 1.16 1.55 5.22
N ILE A 70 2.39 1.91 5.59
CA ILE A 70 2.67 2.90 6.65
C ILE A 70 1.98 4.24 6.34
N ASN A 71 2.14 4.75 5.12
CA ASN A 71 1.59 6.04 4.72
C ASN A 71 0.05 6.04 4.76
N VAL A 72 -0.57 5.02 4.16
CA VAL A 72 -2.04 4.88 4.13
C VAL A 72 -2.60 4.79 5.54
N VAL A 73 -1.98 3.96 6.39
CA VAL A 73 -2.43 3.79 7.76
C VAL A 73 -2.23 5.05 8.59
N SER A 74 -1.15 5.79 8.35
CA SER A 74 -0.93 7.10 8.97
C SER A 74 -2.02 8.09 8.58
N THR A 75 -2.41 8.13 7.29
CA THR A 75 -3.53 8.96 6.83
C THR A 75 -4.86 8.55 7.46
N LEU A 76 -5.14 7.25 7.58
CA LEU A 76 -6.33 6.75 8.27
C LEU A 76 -6.38 7.21 9.74
N LEU A 77 -5.24 7.15 10.44
CA LEU A 77 -5.13 7.64 11.82
C LEU A 77 -5.40 9.15 11.93
N GLU A 78 -4.82 9.95 11.03
CA GLU A 78 -4.99 11.40 11.02
C GLU A 78 -6.45 11.80 10.78
N ARG A 79 -7.17 11.02 9.97
CA ARG A 79 -8.59 11.25 9.67
C ARG A 79 -9.56 10.61 10.66
N GLY A 80 -9.06 9.76 11.57
CA GLY A 80 -9.91 8.98 12.48
C GLY A 80 -10.75 7.91 11.74
N GLU A 81 -10.30 7.50 10.56
CA GLU A 81 -10.96 6.51 9.71
C GLU A 81 -10.35 5.12 9.92
N LYS A 82 -11.13 4.06 9.65
CA LYS A 82 -10.66 2.67 9.70
C LYS A 82 -10.55 2.01 8.33
N SER A 83 -11.09 2.67 7.31
CA SER A 83 -11.24 2.13 5.98
C SER A 83 -11.03 3.23 4.94
N MET A 84 -10.46 2.86 3.80
CA MET A 84 -10.21 3.74 2.66
C MET A 84 -10.63 3.05 1.37
N SER A 85 -11.36 3.74 0.50
CA SER A 85 -11.69 3.18 -0.82
C SER A 85 -10.46 3.12 -1.74
N LEU A 86 -10.55 2.31 -2.80
CA LEU A 86 -9.45 2.04 -3.72
C LEU A 86 -8.86 3.31 -4.36
N LEU A 87 -9.69 4.25 -4.79
CA LEU A 87 -9.21 5.46 -5.48
C LEU A 87 -8.35 6.36 -4.57
N PRO A 88 -8.80 6.78 -3.36
CA PRO A 88 -7.95 7.49 -2.40
C PRO A 88 -6.67 6.73 -2.04
N PHE A 89 -6.74 5.40 -1.90
CA PHE A 89 -5.57 4.57 -1.67
C PHE A 89 -4.55 4.69 -2.80
N LEU A 90 -4.97 4.53 -4.05
CA LEU A 90 -4.11 4.67 -5.23
C LEU A 90 -3.55 6.08 -5.35
N LYS A 91 -4.36 7.12 -5.09
CA LYS A 91 -3.89 8.52 -5.07
C LYS A 91 -2.76 8.70 -4.05
N LEU A 92 -2.89 8.17 -2.83
CA LEU A 92 -1.83 8.25 -1.80
C LEU A 92 -0.57 7.46 -2.17
N LEU A 93 -0.76 6.25 -2.72
CA LEU A 93 0.33 5.38 -3.17
C LEU A 93 1.21 6.05 -4.23
N LEU A 94 0.57 6.72 -5.19
CA LEU A 94 1.25 7.37 -6.30
C LEU A 94 1.83 8.74 -5.90
N THR A 95 1.20 9.47 -4.98
CA THR A 95 1.70 10.80 -4.59
C THR A 95 3.08 10.75 -3.91
N ASN A 96 3.43 9.63 -3.25
CA ASN A 96 4.57 9.57 -2.34
C ASN A 96 5.60 8.47 -2.66
N GLY A 97 5.44 7.75 -3.76
CA GLY A 97 6.23 6.55 -4.05
C GLY A 97 6.91 6.54 -5.41
N PRO A 98 8.01 5.78 -5.59
CA PRO A 98 8.67 5.61 -6.88
C PRO A 98 7.79 4.90 -7.93
N LEU A 99 6.64 4.34 -7.50
CA LEU A 99 5.60 3.82 -8.40
C LEU A 99 5.03 4.89 -9.33
N SER A 100 5.04 6.17 -8.96
CA SER A 100 4.57 7.25 -9.85
C SER A 100 5.41 7.45 -11.11
N LEU A 101 6.62 6.90 -11.13
CA LEU A 101 7.47 6.88 -12.33
C LEU A 101 7.12 5.72 -13.27
N LEU A 102 6.26 4.81 -12.83
CA LEU A 102 5.93 3.55 -13.51
C LEU A 102 4.45 3.43 -13.86
N ILE A 103 3.57 4.00 -13.05
CA ILE A 103 2.12 3.95 -13.21
C ILE A 103 1.51 5.30 -12.81
N GLU A 104 0.40 5.67 -13.41
CA GLU A 104 -0.34 6.90 -13.09
C GLU A 104 -1.86 6.69 -13.10
N LEU A 105 -2.59 7.68 -12.58
CA LEU A 105 -4.04 7.75 -12.68
C LEU A 105 -4.39 8.73 -13.80
N ASN A 106 -5.17 8.25 -14.76
CA ASN A 106 -5.76 9.07 -15.81
C ASN A 106 -7.27 9.20 -15.56
N GLU A 107 -7.80 10.42 -15.60
CA GLU A 107 -9.23 10.71 -15.41
C GLU A 107 -9.79 11.24 -16.74
N ASP A 108 -10.83 10.57 -17.27
CA ASP A 108 -11.56 10.97 -18.47
C ASP A 108 -13.08 10.94 -18.25
N GLU A 109 -13.86 11.26 -19.29
CA GLU A 109 -15.33 11.26 -19.23
C GLU A 109 -15.93 9.88 -18.88
N ALA A 110 -15.17 8.79 -19.06
CA ALA A 110 -15.59 7.42 -18.74
C ALA A 110 -15.17 6.96 -17.33
N GLY A 111 -14.35 7.75 -16.63
CA GLY A 111 -13.99 7.57 -15.23
C GLY A 111 -12.48 7.62 -14.98
N CYS A 112 -12.06 6.99 -13.88
CA CYS A 112 -10.65 6.93 -13.50
C CYS A 112 -10.00 5.61 -13.92
N TRP A 113 -8.79 5.69 -14.47
CA TRP A 113 -8.01 4.57 -15.01
C TRP A 113 -6.64 4.53 -14.38
N LEU A 114 -6.18 3.34 -14.02
CA LEU A 114 -4.79 3.07 -13.69
C LEU A 114 -4.06 2.68 -14.97
N VAL A 115 -3.04 3.45 -15.36
CA VAL A 115 -2.30 3.23 -16.60
C VAL A 115 -0.80 3.08 -16.33
N SER A 116 -0.13 2.22 -17.10
CA SER A 116 1.33 2.11 -17.06
C SER A 116 2.00 3.24 -17.84
N LEU A 117 3.13 3.71 -17.33
CA LEU A 117 4.02 4.63 -18.02
C LEU A 117 5.03 3.88 -18.90
N PRO A 118 5.64 4.54 -19.91
CA PRO A 118 6.56 3.89 -20.84
C PRO A 118 7.74 3.17 -20.17
N GLU A 119 8.20 3.64 -19.02
CA GLU A 119 9.28 3.00 -18.27
C GLU A 119 8.86 1.64 -17.71
N PHE A 120 7.63 1.51 -17.21
CA PHE A 120 7.05 0.25 -16.78
C PHE A 120 6.90 -0.71 -17.96
N GLU A 121 6.32 -0.25 -19.07
CA GLU A 121 6.09 -1.08 -20.26
C GLU A 121 7.41 -1.60 -20.83
N ARG A 122 8.47 -0.78 -20.85
CA ARG A 122 9.81 -1.21 -21.27
C ARG A 122 10.39 -2.27 -20.34
N ARG A 123 10.23 -2.11 -19.03
CA ARG A 123 10.79 -3.04 -18.03
C ARG A 123 10.06 -4.37 -17.99
N TYR A 124 8.74 -4.36 -18.08
CA TYR A 124 7.91 -5.53 -17.84
C TYR A 124 7.26 -6.12 -19.10
N GLN A 125 7.40 -5.46 -20.25
CA GLN A 125 6.92 -5.93 -21.56
C GLN A 125 5.39 -6.13 -21.64
N PHE A 126 4.63 -5.40 -20.83
CA PHE A 126 3.17 -5.33 -20.93
C PHE A 126 2.64 -3.95 -20.50
N GLN A 127 1.43 -3.64 -20.96
CA GLN A 127 0.72 -2.41 -20.63
C GLN A 127 -0.37 -2.67 -19.59
N ILE A 128 -0.48 -1.77 -18.62
CA ILE A 128 -1.62 -1.67 -17.71
C ILE A 128 -2.55 -0.59 -18.26
N ASN A 129 -3.81 -0.95 -18.45
CA ASN A 129 -4.90 0.01 -18.67
C ASN A 129 -6.15 -0.57 -18.00
N ALA A 130 -6.36 -0.21 -16.73
CA ALA A 130 -7.38 -0.80 -15.89
C ALA A 130 -8.32 0.28 -15.33
N ARG A 131 -9.62 0.16 -15.62
CA ARG A 131 -10.63 1.05 -15.05
C ARG A 131 -10.74 0.80 -13.55
N ILE A 132 -10.74 1.87 -12.77
CA ILE A 132 -10.96 1.80 -11.32
C ILE A 132 -12.46 1.73 -11.07
N PRO A 133 -12.96 0.65 -10.45
CA PRO A 133 -14.38 0.50 -10.16
C PRO A 133 -14.84 1.54 -9.13
N ASN A 134 -16.06 2.04 -9.30
CA ASN A 134 -16.71 2.97 -8.37
C ASN A 134 -15.91 4.27 -8.13
N ALA A 135 -15.13 4.71 -9.12
CA ALA A 135 -14.38 5.96 -9.12
C ALA A 135 -15.15 7.09 -9.85
N GLU A 136 -16.39 7.33 -9.40
CA GLU A 136 -17.25 8.44 -9.85
C GLU A 136 -17.02 9.71 -9.04
#